data_AF-A0A534Z9B9-F1
#
_entry.id   AF-A0A534Z9B9-F1
#
_cell.length_a   1.000
_cell.length_b   1.000
_cell.length_c   1.000
_cell.angle_alpha   90.00
_cell.angle_beta   90.00
_cell.angle_gamma   90.00
#
_symmetry.space_group_name_H-M   'P 1'
#
loop_
_entity.id
_entity.type
_entity.pdbx_description
1 polymer ?
#
loop_
_entity_poly.entity_id
_entity_poly.type
_entity_poly.pdbx_seq_one_letter_code
_entity_poly.pdbx_strand_id
1 'polypeptide(L)'
;MAAVLFAVASARAQVGSTLRADLDALVERVGMASAAALSQDTAAASASLADARGLLPQLVTLARDPAAAQELGPLARRLAGRLGALQRVLEHAQAALDSPVTRASRRMRVLRVAYSGSMRVAALAGKPILVETNSRTAGFHHPGDQVTFRVLGPDGAPCTETPTLVVENQFGATAVDLSSVHQLADGTIALTMGDEAGGARVTVTACGRSSTRLLFNYGPKAVNGLPPGFPANLPTGTYALSYAASGVVSIPETPLATLPNLGIHAFARAVVTAFQQVAAAYASPECSITVRYSPFDGSSFTATFSVTCTVDGASASETLVFRVRRI
;
A
#
# COMPACT_ATOMS: atom_id res chain seq x y z
N MET A 1 -44.75 17.16 -18.87
CA MET A 1 -44.35 16.83 -17.47
C MET A 1 -43.42 15.62 -17.36
N ALA A 2 -43.60 14.53 -18.13
CA ALA A 2 -42.73 13.34 -18.04
C ALA A 2 -41.25 13.60 -18.39
N ALA A 3 -40.94 14.36 -19.45
CA ALA A 3 -39.56 14.62 -19.88
C ALA A 3 -38.71 15.40 -18.85
N VAL A 4 -39.34 16.30 -18.07
CA VAL A 4 -38.66 17.06 -17.01
C VAL A 4 -38.35 16.16 -15.81
N LEU A 5 -39.26 15.24 -15.46
CA LEU A 5 -39.03 14.27 -14.38
C LEU A 5 -37.93 13.26 -14.75
N PHE A 6 -37.87 12.82 -16.01
CA PHE A 6 -36.79 11.95 -16.51
C PHE A 6 -35.42 12.65 -16.53
N ALA A 7 -35.35 13.90 -16.98
CA ALA A 7 -34.10 14.67 -17.01
C ALA A 7 -33.57 14.98 -15.60
N VAL A 8 -34.47 15.30 -14.65
CA VAL A 8 -34.10 15.54 -13.25
C VAL A 8 -33.69 14.25 -12.53
N ALA A 9 -34.33 13.12 -12.83
CA ALA A 9 -33.91 11.81 -12.32
C ALA A 9 -32.54 11.37 -12.88
N SER A 10 -32.28 11.64 -14.16
CA SER A 10 -31.00 11.38 -14.84
C SER A 10 -29.86 12.22 -14.25
N ALA A 11 -30.09 13.53 -14.00
CA ALA A 11 -29.06 14.40 -13.44
C ALA A 11 -28.74 14.05 -11.98
N ARG A 12 -29.74 13.61 -11.20
CA ARG A 12 -29.54 13.13 -9.81
C ARG A 12 -28.70 11.85 -9.79
N ALA A 13 -29.09 10.82 -10.54
CA ALA A 13 -28.29 9.59 -10.63
C ALA A 13 -26.82 9.84 -11.05
N GLN A 14 -26.58 10.86 -11.87
CA GLN A 14 -25.24 11.28 -12.26
C GLN A 14 -24.44 11.89 -11.10
N VAL A 15 -25.05 12.72 -10.24
CA VAL A 15 -24.37 13.33 -9.08
C VAL A 15 -23.99 12.27 -8.04
N GLY A 16 -24.91 11.37 -7.71
CA GLY A 16 -24.63 10.24 -6.80
C GLY A 16 -23.54 9.28 -7.31
N SER A 17 -23.52 8.99 -8.61
CA SER A 17 -22.49 8.13 -9.21
C SER A 17 -21.11 8.78 -9.27
N THR A 18 -21.05 10.08 -9.59
CA THR A 18 -19.79 10.86 -9.64
C THR A 18 -19.18 10.98 -8.23
N LEU A 19 -20.00 11.33 -7.23
CA LEU A 19 -19.55 11.40 -5.84
C LEU A 19 -18.94 10.08 -5.37
N ARG A 20 -19.57 8.96 -5.72
CA ARG A 20 -19.08 7.64 -5.33
C ARG A 20 -17.74 7.33 -5.99
N ALA A 21 -17.59 7.60 -7.29
CA ALA A 21 -16.34 7.40 -8.00
C ALA A 21 -15.20 8.24 -7.40
N ASP A 22 -15.45 9.50 -7.06
CA ASP A 22 -14.45 10.39 -6.46
C ASP A 22 -14.05 9.95 -5.04
N LEU A 23 -15.01 9.40 -4.26
CA LEU A 23 -14.73 8.83 -2.95
C LEU A 23 -13.93 7.53 -3.04
N ASP A 24 -14.21 6.68 -4.03
CA ASP A 24 -13.43 5.47 -4.30
C ASP A 24 -12.00 5.85 -4.75
N ALA A 25 -11.85 6.87 -5.60
CA ALA A 25 -10.56 7.42 -5.99
C ALA A 25 -9.77 8.00 -4.80
N LEU A 26 -10.45 8.68 -3.87
CA LEU A 26 -9.83 9.17 -2.62
C LEU A 26 -9.29 8.00 -1.78
N VAL A 27 -10.09 6.94 -1.61
CA VAL A 27 -9.66 5.73 -0.90
C VAL A 27 -8.44 5.11 -1.57
N GLU A 28 -8.46 5.00 -2.89
CA GLU A 28 -7.37 4.42 -3.68
C GLU A 28 -6.07 5.20 -3.51
N ARG A 29 -6.09 6.53 -3.61
CA ARG A 29 -4.90 7.38 -3.44
C ARG A 29 -4.30 7.29 -2.04
N VAL A 30 -5.12 7.30 -0.99
CA VAL A 30 -4.64 7.11 0.40
C VAL A 30 -4.07 5.70 0.60
N GLY A 31 -4.66 4.71 -0.07
CA GLY A 31 -4.13 3.34 -0.04
C GLY A 31 -2.81 3.20 -0.78
N MET A 32 -2.65 3.80 -1.97
CA MET A 32 -1.38 3.85 -2.69
C MET A 32 -0.29 4.51 -1.84
N ALA A 33 -0.61 5.59 -1.12
CA ALA A 33 0.32 6.18 -0.15
C ALA A 33 0.77 5.20 0.94
N SER A 34 -0.16 4.37 1.42
CA SER A 34 0.12 3.34 2.44
C SER A 34 1.00 2.20 1.90
N ALA A 35 0.72 1.74 0.67
CA ALA A 35 1.47 0.69 0.02
C ALA A 35 2.90 1.15 -0.34
N ALA A 36 3.04 2.36 -0.89
CA ALA A 36 4.33 2.99 -1.17
C ALA A 36 5.17 3.12 0.11
N ALA A 37 4.57 3.59 1.21
CA ALA A 37 5.26 3.73 2.50
C ALA A 37 5.74 2.38 3.08
N LEU A 38 4.95 1.31 2.95
CA LEU A 38 5.36 -0.04 3.36
C LEU A 38 6.53 -0.56 2.53
N SER A 39 6.53 -0.18 1.26
CA SER A 39 7.59 -0.48 0.31
C SER A 39 8.80 0.47 0.45
N GLN A 40 8.83 1.30 1.50
CA GLN A 40 9.88 2.27 1.80
C GLN A 40 10.08 3.37 0.73
N ASP A 41 9.10 3.59 -0.13
CA ASP A 41 9.08 4.71 -1.08
C ASP A 41 8.31 5.88 -0.46
N THR A 42 9.01 6.68 0.34
CA THR A 42 8.40 7.83 1.03
C THR A 42 8.04 8.96 0.08
N ALA A 43 8.73 9.08 -1.05
CA ALA A 43 8.46 10.11 -2.05
C ALA A 43 7.15 9.82 -2.77
N ALA A 44 6.97 8.61 -3.29
CA ALA A 44 5.71 8.19 -3.90
C ALA A 44 4.55 8.18 -2.88
N ALA A 45 4.84 7.81 -1.62
CA ALA A 45 3.85 7.88 -0.55
C ALA A 45 3.37 9.32 -0.29
N SER A 46 4.31 10.26 -0.21
CA SER A 46 4.02 11.69 0.00
C SER A 46 3.24 12.27 -1.18
N ALA A 47 3.64 11.98 -2.42
CA ALA A 47 2.94 12.42 -3.63
C ALA A 47 1.50 11.88 -3.68
N SER A 48 1.30 10.59 -3.45
CA SER A 48 -0.04 9.97 -3.45
C SER A 48 -0.96 10.55 -2.37
N LEU A 49 -0.42 10.89 -1.20
CA LEU A 49 -1.20 11.51 -0.13
C LEU A 49 -1.52 12.98 -0.43
N ALA A 50 -0.61 13.71 -1.07
CA ALA A 50 -0.86 15.06 -1.56
C ALA A 50 -1.99 15.07 -2.61
N ASP A 51 -1.99 14.13 -3.54
CA ASP A 51 -3.06 13.96 -4.54
C ASP A 51 -4.42 13.62 -3.90
N ALA A 52 -4.42 12.81 -2.84
CA ALA A 52 -5.63 12.53 -2.07
C ALA A 52 -6.17 13.80 -1.39
N ARG A 53 -5.28 14.62 -0.81
CA ARG A 53 -5.65 15.91 -0.19
C ARG A 53 -6.20 16.89 -1.23
N GLY A 54 -5.67 16.89 -2.44
CA GLY A 54 -6.15 17.72 -3.56
C GLY A 54 -7.60 17.44 -3.98
N LEU A 55 -8.11 16.22 -3.78
CA LEU A 55 -9.51 15.87 -4.07
C LEU A 55 -10.51 16.37 -3.03
N LEU A 56 -10.09 16.54 -1.77
CA LEU A 56 -11.02 16.84 -0.67
C LEU A 56 -11.82 18.15 -0.88
N PRO A 57 -11.23 19.27 -1.33
CA PRO A 57 -11.99 20.50 -1.59
C PRO A 57 -13.10 20.32 -2.64
N GLN A 58 -12.84 19.51 -3.68
CA GLN A 58 -13.81 19.22 -4.73
C GLN A 58 -14.96 18.37 -4.16
N LEU A 59 -14.65 17.32 -3.41
CA LEU A 59 -15.63 16.46 -2.72
C LEU A 59 -16.47 17.24 -1.70
N VAL A 60 -15.88 18.17 -0.96
CA VAL A 60 -16.61 19.02 0.00
C VAL A 60 -17.55 19.98 -0.73
N THR A 61 -17.11 20.56 -1.85
CA THR A 61 -17.95 21.41 -2.70
C THR A 61 -19.13 20.62 -3.25
N LEU A 62 -18.87 19.44 -3.82
CA LEU A 62 -19.91 18.56 -4.36
C LEU A 62 -20.91 18.13 -3.27
N ALA A 63 -20.43 17.75 -2.08
CA ALA A 63 -21.30 17.36 -0.96
C ALA A 63 -22.15 18.50 -0.40
N ARG A 64 -21.78 19.77 -0.68
CA ARG A 64 -22.53 20.97 -0.29
C ARG A 64 -23.40 21.52 -1.41
N ASP A 65 -23.29 20.98 -2.61
CA ASP A 65 -24.07 21.40 -3.76
C ASP A 65 -25.57 21.22 -3.47
N PRO A 66 -26.43 22.21 -3.81
CA PRO A 66 -27.88 22.10 -3.62
C PRO A 66 -28.50 20.85 -4.26
N ALA A 67 -28.01 20.40 -5.41
CA ALA A 67 -28.48 19.19 -6.08
C ALA A 67 -28.11 17.93 -5.29
N ALA A 68 -26.86 17.84 -4.80
CA ALA A 68 -26.43 16.74 -3.95
C ALA A 68 -27.17 16.73 -2.60
N ALA A 69 -27.45 17.91 -2.03
CA ALA A 69 -28.23 18.05 -0.80
C ALA A 69 -29.69 17.62 -0.98
N GLN A 70 -30.29 17.87 -2.14
CA GLN A 70 -31.63 17.37 -2.48
C GLN A 70 -31.67 15.85 -2.65
N GLU A 71 -30.61 15.25 -3.19
CA GLU A 71 -30.54 13.81 -3.43
C GLU A 71 -30.18 13.01 -2.17
N LEU A 72 -29.13 13.43 -1.45
CA LEU A 72 -28.60 12.73 -0.28
C LEU A 72 -29.28 13.16 1.02
N GLY A 73 -30.02 14.28 1.01
CA GLY A 73 -30.73 14.80 2.17
C GLY A 73 -29.81 15.00 3.39
N PRO A 74 -30.14 14.44 4.58
CA PRO A 74 -29.30 14.53 5.77
C PRO A 74 -27.88 13.95 5.60
N LEU A 75 -27.68 13.02 4.65
CA LEU A 75 -26.37 12.41 4.41
C LEU A 75 -25.37 13.41 3.82
N ALA A 76 -25.82 14.39 3.02
CA ALA A 76 -24.94 15.43 2.45
C ALA A 76 -24.19 16.22 3.54
N ARG A 77 -24.93 16.68 4.56
CA ARG A 77 -24.33 17.40 5.71
C ARG A 77 -23.37 16.51 6.50
N ARG A 78 -23.74 15.25 6.73
CA ARG A 78 -22.88 14.27 7.42
C ARG A 78 -21.60 14.00 6.63
N LEU A 79 -21.71 13.86 5.32
CA LEU A 79 -20.59 13.64 4.41
C LEU A 79 -19.64 14.83 4.41
N ALA A 80 -20.14 16.05 4.22
CA ALA A 80 -19.33 17.27 4.27
C ALA A 80 -18.58 17.41 5.61
N GLY A 81 -19.24 17.15 6.74
CA GLY A 81 -18.61 17.18 8.05
C GLY A 81 -17.52 16.11 8.22
N ARG A 82 -17.73 14.90 7.67
CA ARG A 82 -16.76 13.80 7.73
C ARG A 82 -15.56 14.02 6.79
N LEU A 83 -15.78 14.61 5.62
CA LEU A 83 -14.71 15.05 4.71
C LEU A 83 -13.83 16.12 5.36
N GLY A 84 -14.42 17.11 6.04
CA GLY A 84 -13.65 18.11 6.78
C GLY A 84 -12.83 17.52 7.95
N ALA A 85 -13.35 16.49 8.63
CA ALA A 85 -12.58 15.76 9.63
C ALA A 85 -11.45 14.93 9.01
N LEU A 86 -11.70 14.30 7.86
CA LEU A 86 -10.71 13.52 7.11
C LEU A 86 -9.55 14.40 6.62
N GLN A 87 -9.83 15.64 6.21
CA GLN A 87 -8.79 16.60 5.81
C GLN A 87 -7.70 16.74 6.87
N ARG A 88 -8.08 16.96 8.14
CA ARG A 88 -7.12 17.08 9.25
C ARG A 88 -6.32 15.80 9.48
N VAL A 89 -6.94 14.63 9.27
CA VAL A 89 -6.25 13.34 9.37
C VAL A 89 -5.21 13.19 8.26
N LEU A 90 -5.55 13.57 7.02
CA LEU A 90 -4.61 13.51 5.90
C LEU A 90 -3.46 14.52 6.07
N GLU A 91 -3.74 15.72 6.59
CA GLU A 91 -2.71 16.72 6.94
C GLU A 91 -1.72 16.18 7.98
N HIS A 92 -2.23 15.50 9.02
CA HIS A 92 -1.36 14.88 10.03
C HIS A 92 -0.53 13.73 9.45
N ALA A 93 -1.12 12.92 8.56
CA ALA A 93 -0.39 11.85 7.88
C ALA A 93 0.69 12.41 6.94
N GLN A 94 0.41 13.50 6.24
CA GLN A 94 1.37 14.19 5.37
C GLN A 94 2.57 14.69 6.17
N ALA A 95 2.33 15.41 7.27
CA ALA A 95 3.40 15.91 8.13
C ALA A 95 4.30 14.80 8.69
N ALA A 96 3.75 13.60 8.94
CA ALA A 96 4.51 12.44 9.38
C ALA A 96 5.37 11.83 8.27
N LEU A 97 4.88 11.82 7.03
CA LEU A 97 5.62 11.34 5.85
C LEU A 97 6.79 12.27 5.52
N ASP A 98 6.53 13.58 5.47
CA ASP A 98 7.53 14.59 5.07
C ASP A 98 8.59 14.82 6.16
N SER A 99 8.32 14.40 7.39
CA SER A 99 9.25 14.53 8.51
C SER A 99 10.36 13.46 8.45
N PRO A 100 11.65 13.83 8.29
CA PRO A 100 12.74 12.86 8.24
C PRO A 100 12.96 12.12 9.57
N VAL A 101 12.59 12.75 10.69
CA VAL A 101 12.74 12.20 12.05
C VAL A 101 11.60 11.27 12.47
N THR A 102 10.51 11.21 11.71
CA THR A 102 9.37 10.38 12.07
C THR A 102 9.66 8.91 11.76
N ARG A 103 9.57 8.06 12.78
CA ARG A 103 9.79 6.61 12.65
C ARG A 103 8.77 5.97 11.70
N ALA A 104 9.19 4.95 10.95
CA ALA A 104 8.33 4.19 10.02
C ALA A 104 7.04 3.67 10.69
N SER A 105 7.12 3.16 11.92
CA SER A 105 5.94 2.70 12.67
C SER A 105 4.92 3.80 12.92
N ARG A 106 5.36 5.04 13.17
CA ARG A 106 4.48 6.20 13.33
C ARG A 106 3.88 6.62 11.99
N ARG A 107 4.66 6.65 10.91
CA ARG A 107 4.16 6.91 9.54
C ARG A 107 3.04 5.93 9.17
N MET A 108 3.26 4.63 9.40
CA MET A 108 2.25 3.61 9.12
C MET A 108 1.01 3.72 10.00
N ARG A 109 1.16 4.10 11.28
CA ARG A 109 0.01 4.31 12.16
C ARG A 109 -0.90 5.42 11.65
N VAL A 110 -0.35 6.55 11.25
CA VAL A 110 -1.16 7.69 10.77
C VAL A 110 -1.78 7.40 9.40
N LEU A 111 -1.06 6.70 8.51
CA LEU A 111 -1.59 6.24 7.23
C LEU A 111 -2.74 5.24 7.38
N ARG A 112 -2.65 4.30 8.32
CA ARG A 112 -3.75 3.39 8.65
C ARG A 112 -5.00 4.14 9.14
N VAL A 113 -4.81 5.19 9.96
CA VAL A 113 -5.92 6.03 10.42
C VAL A 113 -6.53 6.81 9.25
N ALA A 114 -5.70 7.37 8.36
CA ALA A 114 -6.13 8.05 7.14
C ALA A 114 -6.94 7.13 6.22
N TYR A 115 -6.43 5.93 5.93
CA TYR A 115 -7.10 4.94 5.08
C TYR A 115 -8.41 4.43 5.71
N SER A 116 -8.41 4.13 7.01
CA SER A 116 -9.66 3.77 7.69
C SER A 116 -10.66 4.93 7.68
N GLY A 117 -10.18 6.17 7.76
CA GLY A 117 -10.98 7.38 7.64
C GLY A 117 -11.64 7.50 6.28
N SER A 118 -10.87 7.43 5.19
CA SER A 118 -11.37 7.51 3.82
C SER A 118 -12.41 6.42 3.53
N MET A 119 -12.15 5.18 3.94
CA MET A 119 -13.11 4.08 3.81
C MET A 119 -14.43 4.33 4.53
N ARG A 120 -14.39 4.92 5.74
CA ARG A 120 -15.60 5.26 6.49
C ARG A 120 -16.39 6.39 5.83
N VAL A 121 -15.70 7.33 5.17
CA VAL A 121 -16.35 8.39 4.39
C VAL A 121 -17.00 7.81 3.13
N ALA A 122 -16.27 7.00 2.37
CA ALA A 122 -16.79 6.34 1.17
C ALA A 122 -18.03 5.48 1.48
N ALA A 123 -18.03 4.76 2.61
CA ALA A 123 -19.17 3.97 3.05
C ALA A 123 -20.46 4.78 3.30
N LEU A 124 -20.38 6.11 3.49
CA LEU A 124 -21.56 6.97 3.62
C LEU A 124 -22.27 7.22 2.28
N ALA A 125 -21.53 7.15 1.16
CA ALA A 125 -22.10 7.22 -0.19
C ALA A 125 -22.60 5.85 -0.68
N GLY A 126 -22.51 4.83 0.17
CA GLY A 126 -23.11 3.51 -0.02
C GLY A 126 -22.19 2.40 0.48
N LYS A 127 -22.78 1.24 0.80
CA LYS A 127 -22.00 0.10 1.29
C LYS A 127 -20.99 -0.36 0.21
N PRO A 128 -19.75 -0.71 0.61
CA PRO A 128 -18.82 -1.36 -0.28
C PRO A 128 -19.35 -2.77 -0.60
N ILE A 129 -19.14 -3.21 -1.84
CA ILE A 129 -19.49 -4.57 -2.28
C ILE A 129 -18.56 -5.57 -1.62
N LEU A 130 -17.29 -5.22 -1.45
CA LEU A 130 -16.30 -6.08 -0.81
C LEU A 130 -16.07 -5.66 0.64
N VAL A 131 -16.50 -6.50 1.58
CA VAL A 131 -16.34 -6.26 3.02
C VAL A 131 -15.44 -7.33 3.62
N GLU A 132 -14.34 -6.88 4.19
CA GLU A 132 -13.46 -7.74 4.97
C GLU A 132 -14.19 -8.23 6.24
N THR A 133 -14.23 -9.54 6.46
CA THR A 133 -15.00 -10.15 7.55
C THR A 133 -14.43 -9.75 8.93
N ASN A 134 -13.12 -9.51 9.00
CA ASN A 134 -12.44 -8.96 10.18
C ASN A 134 -11.97 -7.51 9.96
N SER A 135 -12.91 -6.58 9.84
CA SER A 135 -12.65 -5.18 9.48
C SER A 135 -11.78 -4.34 10.44
N ARG A 136 -11.28 -4.90 11.56
CA ARG A 136 -10.47 -4.17 12.56
C ARG A 136 -9.11 -3.71 12.01
N THR A 137 -8.61 -4.40 11.01
CA THR A 137 -7.32 -4.20 10.34
C THR A 137 -7.36 -3.04 9.35
N ALA A 138 -8.54 -2.73 8.78
CA ALA A 138 -8.71 -1.82 7.65
C ALA A 138 -7.83 -2.21 6.45
N GLY A 139 -7.68 -3.51 6.18
CA GLY A 139 -6.81 -4.04 5.13
C GLY A 139 -5.33 -4.18 5.52
N PHE A 140 -4.93 -3.80 6.73
CA PHE A 140 -3.54 -3.91 7.19
C PHE A 140 -3.29 -5.20 7.99
N HIS A 141 -2.40 -6.05 7.48
CA HIS A 141 -2.18 -7.41 7.95
C HIS A 141 -0.69 -7.75 8.05
N HIS A 142 -0.38 -8.78 8.82
CA HIS A 142 0.94 -9.39 8.89
C HIS A 142 1.09 -10.54 7.89
N PRO A 143 2.33 -10.94 7.57
CA PRO A 143 2.58 -12.12 6.76
C PRO A 143 1.91 -13.37 7.31
N GLY A 144 1.31 -14.17 6.42
CA GLY A 144 0.60 -15.39 6.78
C GLY A 144 -0.80 -15.18 7.38
N ASP A 145 -1.23 -13.94 7.62
CA ASP A 145 -2.61 -13.68 8.03
C ASP A 145 -3.58 -14.13 6.92
N GLN A 146 -4.60 -14.90 7.30
CA GLN A 146 -5.70 -15.21 6.41
C GLN A 146 -6.69 -14.04 6.39
N VAL A 147 -6.99 -13.55 5.18
CA VAL A 147 -7.94 -12.46 4.95
C VAL A 147 -9.14 -13.01 4.21
N THR A 148 -10.33 -12.72 4.75
CA THR A 148 -11.59 -13.14 4.16
C THR A 148 -12.46 -11.94 3.83
N PHE A 149 -13.16 -12.03 2.70
CA PHE A 149 -14.10 -11.02 2.23
C PHE A 149 -15.45 -11.62 1.91
N ARG A 150 -16.50 -10.85 2.21
CA ARG A 150 -17.85 -11.10 1.71
C ARG A 150 -18.17 -10.13 0.60
N VAL A 151 -18.80 -10.66 -0.45
CA VAL A 151 -19.36 -9.89 -1.56
C VAL A 151 -20.81 -9.59 -1.24
N LEU A 152 -21.18 -8.32 -1.21
CA LEU A 152 -22.52 -7.83 -0.90
C LEU A 152 -23.17 -7.23 -2.14
N GLY A 153 -24.45 -7.54 -2.34
CA GLY A 153 -25.30 -6.92 -3.34
C GLY A 153 -25.63 -5.44 -3.02
N PRO A 154 -26.32 -4.74 -3.93
CA PRO A 154 -26.68 -3.33 -3.78
C PRO A 154 -27.54 -3.02 -2.53
N ASP A 155 -28.36 -3.99 -2.11
CA ASP A 155 -29.18 -3.96 -0.90
C ASP A 155 -28.38 -4.26 0.39
N GLY A 156 -27.14 -4.71 0.24
CA GLY A 156 -26.27 -5.13 1.33
C GLY A 156 -26.49 -6.57 1.79
N ALA A 157 -27.33 -7.35 1.10
CA ALA A 157 -27.42 -8.80 1.29
C ALA A 157 -26.21 -9.49 0.62
N PRO A 158 -25.87 -10.74 0.99
CA PRO A 158 -24.83 -11.50 0.28
C PRO A 158 -25.14 -11.60 -1.22
N CYS A 159 -24.16 -11.28 -2.06
CA CYS A 159 -24.26 -11.48 -3.50
C CYS A 159 -24.15 -12.99 -3.80
N THR A 160 -25.13 -13.54 -4.53
CA THR A 160 -25.17 -14.97 -4.88
C THR A 160 -24.55 -15.27 -6.24
N GLU A 161 -24.26 -14.24 -7.04
CA GLU A 161 -23.52 -14.36 -8.30
C GLU A 161 -22.07 -14.75 -8.02
N THR A 162 -21.52 -15.66 -8.83
CA THR A 162 -20.09 -16.00 -8.75
C THR A 162 -19.25 -14.77 -9.10
N PRO A 163 -18.44 -14.24 -8.17
CA PRO A 163 -17.66 -13.05 -8.41
C PRO A 163 -16.51 -13.32 -9.38
N THR A 164 -16.26 -12.39 -10.29
CA THR A 164 -14.97 -12.32 -10.98
C THR A 164 -13.97 -11.61 -10.05
N LEU A 165 -12.82 -12.23 -9.81
CA LEU A 165 -11.81 -11.74 -8.88
C LEU A 165 -10.48 -11.51 -9.61
N VAL A 166 -9.92 -10.34 -9.41
CA VAL A 166 -8.56 -9.98 -9.86
C VAL A 166 -7.77 -9.53 -8.64
N VAL A 167 -6.65 -10.21 -8.37
CA VAL A 167 -5.73 -9.85 -7.28
C VAL A 167 -4.37 -9.53 -7.88
N GLU A 168 -3.87 -8.33 -7.61
CA GLU A 168 -2.63 -7.81 -8.17
C GLU A 168 -1.74 -7.28 -7.06
N ASN A 169 -0.51 -7.78 -6.96
CA ASN A 169 0.51 -7.19 -6.10
C ASN A 169 1.03 -5.91 -6.78
N GLN A 170 0.53 -4.76 -6.36
CA GLN A 170 0.89 -3.46 -6.95
C GLN A 170 2.17 -2.87 -6.37
N PHE A 171 2.48 -3.20 -5.11
CA PHE A 171 3.66 -2.71 -4.41
C PHE A 171 4.29 -3.87 -3.63
N GLY A 172 5.50 -4.29 -3.99
CA GLY A 172 6.09 -5.55 -3.48
C GLY A 172 5.63 -6.75 -4.32
N ALA A 173 6.49 -7.75 -4.53
CA ALA A 173 6.20 -8.83 -5.48
C ALA A 173 5.21 -9.84 -4.91
N THR A 174 5.23 -10.04 -3.59
CA THR A 174 4.47 -11.08 -2.87
C THR A 174 3.71 -10.52 -1.67
N ALA A 175 3.15 -9.31 -1.78
CA ALA A 175 2.34 -8.73 -0.71
C ALA A 175 1.15 -9.64 -0.33
N VAL A 176 0.51 -10.24 -1.32
CA VAL A 176 -0.44 -11.36 -1.20
C VAL A 176 0.12 -12.58 -1.91
N ASP A 177 -0.09 -13.77 -1.33
CA ASP A 177 0.15 -15.03 -2.02
C ASP A 177 -0.99 -15.30 -3.01
N LEU A 178 -0.73 -15.05 -4.30
CA LEU A 178 -1.73 -15.20 -5.36
C LEU A 178 -2.19 -16.66 -5.54
N SER A 179 -1.38 -17.64 -5.15
CA SER A 179 -1.75 -19.06 -5.23
C SER A 179 -2.75 -19.48 -4.15
N SER A 180 -2.85 -18.69 -3.08
CA SER A 180 -3.78 -18.92 -1.96
C SER A 180 -5.19 -18.42 -2.21
N VAL A 181 -5.44 -17.70 -3.31
CA VAL A 181 -6.71 -17.04 -3.57
C VAL A 181 -7.77 -18.06 -3.99
N HIS A 182 -8.85 -18.18 -3.20
CA HIS A 182 -9.94 -19.09 -3.50
C HIS A 182 -11.28 -18.59 -2.94
N GLN A 183 -12.38 -19.16 -3.46
CA GLN A 183 -13.73 -18.92 -2.97
C GLN A 183 -14.19 -20.11 -2.12
N LEU A 184 -14.73 -19.85 -0.94
CA LEU A 184 -15.34 -20.82 -0.04
C LEU A 184 -16.78 -21.14 -0.49
N ALA A 185 -17.33 -22.26 0.00
CA ALA A 185 -18.66 -22.73 -0.37
C ALA A 185 -19.80 -21.75 -0.01
N ASP A 186 -19.59 -20.88 0.98
CA ASP A 186 -20.56 -19.85 1.40
C ASP A 186 -20.43 -18.54 0.59
N GLY A 187 -19.61 -18.54 -0.47
CA GLY A 187 -19.35 -17.40 -1.33
C GLY A 187 -18.28 -16.43 -0.81
N THR A 188 -17.72 -16.68 0.39
CA THR A 188 -16.63 -15.89 0.95
C THR A 188 -15.36 -16.06 0.12
N ILE A 189 -14.68 -14.96 -0.20
CA ILE A 189 -13.37 -14.98 -0.84
C ILE A 189 -12.32 -15.04 0.27
N ALA A 190 -11.37 -15.96 0.17
CA ALA A 190 -10.26 -16.11 1.10
C ALA A 190 -8.92 -16.00 0.37
N LEU A 191 -7.95 -15.38 1.04
CA LEU A 191 -6.56 -15.33 0.60
C LEU A 191 -5.63 -15.26 1.81
N THR A 192 -4.35 -15.49 1.58
CA THR A 192 -3.30 -15.39 2.57
C THR A 192 -2.37 -14.24 2.21
N MET A 193 -2.03 -13.41 3.19
CA MET A 193 -0.99 -12.41 3.03
C MET A 193 0.35 -13.10 2.78
N GLY A 194 1.10 -12.63 1.78
CA GLY A 194 2.40 -13.22 1.46
C GLY A 194 3.49 -12.79 2.45
N ASP A 195 4.74 -12.92 2.05
CA ASP A 195 5.90 -12.74 2.91
C ASP A 195 6.54 -11.35 2.83
N GLU A 196 6.29 -10.59 1.76
CA GLU A 196 6.87 -9.26 1.57
C GLU A 196 6.00 -8.11 2.09
N ALA A 197 6.66 -7.05 2.58
CA ALA A 197 5.98 -5.79 2.87
C ALA A 197 5.50 -5.15 1.57
N GLY A 198 4.28 -4.63 1.56
CA GLY A 198 3.72 -4.10 0.33
C GLY A 198 2.22 -3.87 0.34
N GLY A 199 1.64 -3.73 -0.85
CA GLY A 199 0.22 -3.58 -1.05
C GLY A 199 -0.28 -4.35 -2.27
N ALA A 200 -1.46 -4.93 -2.11
CA ALA A 200 -2.17 -5.65 -3.16
C ALA A 200 -3.53 -5.00 -3.44
N ARG A 201 -3.94 -5.04 -4.70
CA ARG A 201 -5.26 -4.62 -5.16
C ARG A 201 -6.12 -5.86 -5.34
N VAL A 202 -7.27 -5.87 -4.68
CA VAL A 202 -8.30 -6.91 -4.80
C VAL A 202 -9.52 -6.27 -5.46
N THR A 203 -9.74 -6.57 -6.73
CA THR A 203 -10.88 -6.08 -7.50
C THR A 203 -11.88 -7.22 -7.68
N VAL A 204 -13.11 -6.96 -7.26
CA VAL A 204 -14.23 -7.91 -7.37
C VAL A 204 -15.31 -7.30 -8.23
N THR A 205 -15.77 -8.07 -9.22
CA THR A 205 -16.92 -7.72 -10.05
C THR A 205 -18.01 -8.78 -9.86
N ALA A 206 -19.16 -8.35 -9.35
CA ALA A 206 -20.32 -9.20 -9.08
C ALA A 206 -21.57 -8.33 -8.88
N CYS A 207 -22.76 -8.90 -9.07
CA CYS A 207 -24.04 -8.22 -8.85
C CYS A 207 -24.13 -6.87 -9.62
N GLY A 208 -23.63 -6.86 -10.87
CA GLY A 208 -23.65 -5.70 -11.77
C GLY A 208 -22.72 -4.55 -11.37
N ARG A 209 -21.75 -4.78 -10.47
CA ARG A 209 -20.88 -3.72 -9.94
C ARG A 209 -19.45 -4.21 -9.75
N SER A 210 -18.50 -3.29 -9.83
CA SER A 210 -17.10 -3.55 -9.51
C SER A 210 -16.68 -2.77 -8.26
N SER A 211 -15.85 -3.36 -7.42
CA SER A 211 -15.30 -2.73 -6.22
C SER A 211 -13.87 -3.18 -5.99
N THR A 212 -13.04 -2.23 -5.61
CA THR A 212 -11.64 -2.46 -5.31
C THR A 212 -11.40 -2.30 -3.82
N ARG A 213 -10.63 -3.22 -3.26
CA ARG A 213 -10.11 -3.17 -1.90
C ARG A 213 -8.60 -3.26 -1.94
N LEU A 214 -7.94 -2.43 -1.15
CA LEU A 214 -6.50 -2.50 -1.00
C LEU A 214 -6.16 -3.26 0.27
N LEU A 215 -5.22 -4.18 0.15
CA LEU A 215 -4.60 -4.91 1.25
C LEU A 215 -3.16 -4.45 1.40
N PHE A 216 -2.70 -4.43 2.64
CA PHE A 216 -1.40 -3.92 3.02
C PHE A 216 -0.72 -4.94 3.91
N ASN A 217 0.43 -5.45 3.47
CA ASN A 217 1.26 -6.36 4.23
C ASN A 217 2.33 -5.56 4.97
N TYR A 218 2.39 -5.67 6.29
CA TYR A 218 3.46 -5.08 7.08
C TYR A 218 4.84 -5.68 6.79
N GLY A 219 4.88 -6.85 6.14
CA GLY A 219 6.07 -7.67 6.00
C GLY A 219 6.48 -8.32 7.32
N PRO A 220 7.61 -9.01 7.34
CA PRO A 220 8.07 -9.73 8.52
C PRO A 220 8.21 -8.78 9.70
N LYS A 221 7.83 -9.24 10.90
CA LYS A 221 7.95 -8.43 12.13
C LYS A 221 9.40 -7.98 12.27
N ALA A 222 9.59 -6.67 12.40
CA ALA A 222 10.89 -6.11 12.70
C ALA A 222 11.42 -6.73 14.01
N VAL A 223 12.60 -7.34 13.94
CA VAL A 223 13.31 -7.81 15.13
C VAL A 223 14.15 -6.66 15.67
N ASN A 224 13.97 -6.34 16.96
CA ASN A 224 14.68 -5.25 17.61
C ASN A 224 16.19 -5.35 17.38
N GLY A 225 16.79 -4.29 16.84
CA GLY A 225 18.22 -4.22 16.53
C GLY A 225 18.63 -4.77 15.17
N LEU A 226 17.70 -5.28 14.35
CA LEU A 226 17.92 -5.57 12.94
C LEU A 226 17.44 -4.41 12.05
N PRO A 227 18.05 -4.21 10.86
CA PRO A 227 17.52 -3.29 9.86
C PRO A 227 16.07 -3.65 9.48
N PRO A 228 15.20 -2.66 9.17
CA PRO A 228 13.85 -2.93 8.71
C PRO A 228 13.83 -3.86 7.48
N GLY A 229 13.06 -4.95 7.56
CA GLY A 229 12.95 -5.95 6.50
C GLY A 229 14.07 -7.00 6.48
N PHE A 230 15.15 -6.83 7.25
CA PHE A 230 16.24 -7.81 7.27
C PHE A 230 15.76 -9.19 7.73
N PRO A 231 16.10 -10.30 7.03
CA PRO A 231 15.64 -11.63 7.41
C PRO A 231 16.09 -12.01 8.82
N ALA A 232 15.13 -12.36 9.67
CA ALA A 232 15.40 -12.69 11.06
C ALA A 232 15.64 -14.20 11.31
N ASN A 233 15.25 -15.05 10.35
CA ASN A 233 15.24 -16.50 10.45
C ASN A 233 16.45 -17.16 9.76
N LEU A 234 17.59 -16.47 9.72
CA LEU A 234 18.80 -17.02 9.09
C LEU A 234 19.43 -18.11 9.96
N PRO A 235 19.65 -19.34 9.44
CA PRO A 235 20.41 -20.36 10.12
C PRO A 235 21.83 -19.88 10.44
N THR A 236 22.41 -20.41 11.52
CA THR A 236 23.84 -20.27 11.76
C THR A 236 24.64 -20.95 10.63
N GLY A 237 25.80 -20.38 10.34
CA GLY A 237 26.66 -20.85 9.26
C GLY A 237 27.41 -19.72 8.57
N THR A 238 28.09 -20.06 7.48
CA THR A 238 28.89 -19.11 6.71
C THR A 238 28.09 -18.61 5.50
N TYR A 239 28.22 -17.33 5.19
CA TYR A 239 27.52 -16.71 4.07
C TYR A 239 28.50 -15.99 3.16
N ALA A 240 28.38 -16.23 1.86
CA ALA A 240 29.06 -15.46 0.83
C ALA A 240 28.20 -14.24 0.45
N LEU A 241 28.83 -13.08 0.41
CA LEU A 241 28.24 -11.82 -0.05
C LEU A 241 28.79 -11.51 -1.43
N SER A 242 27.91 -11.05 -2.30
CA SER A 242 28.25 -10.55 -3.64
C SER A 242 27.32 -9.40 -4.00
N TYR A 243 27.69 -8.63 -5.01
CA TYR A 243 26.84 -7.56 -5.53
C TYR A 243 26.89 -7.48 -7.05
N ALA A 244 25.82 -6.98 -7.63
CA ALA A 244 25.73 -6.59 -9.03
C ALA A 244 25.10 -5.20 -9.12
N ALA A 245 25.38 -4.48 -10.21
CA ALA A 245 24.77 -3.19 -10.49
C ALA A 245 24.13 -3.20 -11.89
N SER A 246 22.98 -2.55 -12.01
CA SER A 246 22.27 -2.40 -13.28
C SER A 246 21.61 -1.01 -13.35
N GLY A 247 21.77 -0.33 -14.49
CA GLY A 247 21.29 1.03 -14.69
C GLY A 247 22.32 1.83 -15.49
N VAL A 248 22.79 2.94 -14.91
CA VAL A 248 23.85 3.78 -15.49
C VAL A 248 25.16 3.02 -15.63
N VAL A 249 25.50 2.21 -14.63
CA VAL A 249 26.64 1.28 -14.67
C VAL A 249 26.11 -0.16 -14.68
N SER A 250 26.84 -1.03 -15.38
CA SER A 250 26.60 -2.47 -15.34
C SER A 250 27.80 -3.16 -14.71
N ILE A 251 27.59 -3.75 -13.53
CA ILE A 251 28.61 -4.53 -12.82
C ILE A 251 28.08 -5.95 -12.72
N PRO A 252 28.79 -6.95 -13.29
CA PRO A 252 28.40 -8.35 -13.12
C PRO A 252 28.55 -8.77 -11.65
N GLU A 253 27.88 -9.85 -11.26
CA GLU A 253 27.91 -10.34 -9.86
C GLU A 253 29.36 -10.57 -9.40
N THR A 254 29.78 -9.74 -8.45
CA THR A 254 31.15 -9.66 -7.95
C THR A 254 31.18 -10.05 -6.48
N PRO A 255 32.04 -10.99 -6.06
CA PRO A 255 32.20 -11.35 -4.65
C PRO A 255 32.67 -10.16 -3.80
N LEU A 256 32.09 -10.02 -2.61
CA LEU A 256 32.44 -8.97 -1.64
C LEU A 256 33.15 -9.52 -0.41
N ALA A 257 32.53 -10.49 0.24
CA ALA A 257 32.99 -10.98 1.54
C ALA A 257 32.45 -12.38 1.83
N THR A 258 33.06 -13.03 2.81
CA THR A 258 32.50 -14.21 3.46
C THR A 258 32.34 -13.91 4.94
N LEU A 259 31.11 -14.01 5.45
CA LEU A 259 30.76 -13.61 6.81
C LEU A 259 30.13 -14.79 7.58
N PRO A 260 30.57 -15.08 8.81
CA PRO A 260 29.91 -16.06 9.66
C PRO A 260 28.69 -15.46 10.36
N ASN A 261 27.54 -16.13 10.28
CA ASN A 261 26.38 -15.87 11.12
C ASN A 261 26.47 -16.72 12.40
N LEU A 262 27.12 -16.16 13.43
CA LEU A 262 27.15 -16.70 14.79
C LEU A 262 26.10 -16.02 15.71
N GLY A 263 25.40 -15.03 15.19
CA GLY A 263 24.42 -14.22 15.90
C GLY A 263 23.86 -13.14 14.98
N ILE A 264 22.53 -13.13 14.82
CA ILE A 264 21.85 -12.40 13.75
C ILE A 264 22.11 -10.89 13.77
N HIS A 265 22.23 -10.26 14.95
CA HIS A 265 22.49 -8.83 15.06
C HIS A 265 23.90 -8.44 14.63
N ALA A 266 24.91 -9.22 15.01
CA ALA A 266 26.29 -8.98 14.59
C ALA A 266 26.44 -9.23 13.09
N PHE A 267 25.82 -10.30 12.60
CA PHE A 267 25.78 -10.61 11.18
C PHE A 267 25.10 -9.51 10.37
N ALA A 268 23.90 -9.06 10.76
CA ALA A 268 23.20 -7.98 10.08
C ALA A 268 23.99 -6.67 10.04
N ARG A 269 24.67 -6.31 11.14
CA ARG A 269 25.58 -5.15 11.14
C ARG A 269 26.71 -5.33 10.12
N ALA A 270 27.38 -6.48 10.10
CA ALA A 270 28.48 -6.74 9.17
C ALA A 270 28.01 -6.71 7.71
N VAL A 271 26.84 -7.29 7.41
CA VAL A 271 26.22 -7.26 6.08
C VAL A 271 25.92 -5.82 5.66
N VAL A 272 25.26 -5.03 6.52
CA VAL A 272 24.95 -3.61 6.23
C VAL A 272 26.21 -2.79 6.02
N THR A 273 27.25 -2.99 6.83
CA THR A 273 28.54 -2.31 6.67
C THR A 273 29.17 -2.63 5.32
N ALA A 274 29.16 -3.90 4.88
CA ALA A 274 29.68 -4.29 3.57
C ALA A 274 28.90 -3.61 2.43
N PHE A 275 27.58 -3.50 2.54
CA PHE A 275 26.76 -2.83 1.52
C PHE A 275 26.98 -1.32 1.50
N GLN A 276 27.12 -0.70 2.67
CA GLN A 276 27.40 0.74 2.79
C GLN A 276 28.75 1.13 2.19
N GLN A 277 29.76 0.26 2.21
CA GLN A 277 31.04 0.52 1.55
C GLN A 277 30.87 0.69 0.03
N VAL A 278 29.99 -0.10 -0.59
CA VAL A 278 29.67 0.01 -2.02
C VAL A 278 28.73 1.20 -2.27
N ALA A 279 27.70 1.36 -1.43
CA ALA A 279 26.72 2.43 -1.57
C ALA A 279 27.29 3.84 -1.28
N ALA A 280 28.44 3.95 -0.61
CA ALA A 280 29.10 5.22 -0.33
C ALA A 280 29.42 6.03 -1.60
N ALA A 281 29.60 5.37 -2.74
CA ALA A 281 29.77 6.03 -4.04
C ALA A 281 28.55 6.90 -4.44
N TYR A 282 27.37 6.62 -3.86
CA TYR A 282 26.11 7.30 -4.12
C TYR A 282 25.70 8.25 -2.98
N ALA A 283 26.59 8.50 -2.01
CA ALA A 283 26.33 9.39 -0.89
C ALA A 283 26.43 10.87 -1.32
N SER A 284 25.46 11.33 -2.12
CA SER A 284 25.26 12.74 -2.48
C SER A 284 23.92 13.25 -1.90
N PRO A 285 23.83 14.52 -1.48
CA PRO A 285 22.56 15.13 -1.07
C PRO A 285 21.47 15.09 -2.15
N GLU A 286 21.88 14.98 -3.42
CA GLU A 286 21.00 14.92 -4.60
C GLU A 286 20.51 13.50 -4.90
N CYS A 287 21.01 12.51 -4.17
CA CYS A 287 20.67 11.10 -4.33
C CYS A 287 19.83 10.60 -3.16
N SER A 288 18.75 9.89 -3.49
CA SER A 288 17.94 9.13 -2.55
C SER A 288 18.25 7.65 -2.69
N ILE A 289 18.39 6.95 -1.56
CA ILE A 289 18.67 5.51 -1.51
C ILE A 289 17.55 4.83 -0.73
N THR A 290 16.87 3.89 -1.38
CA THR A 290 15.90 3.00 -0.73
C THR A 290 16.46 1.59 -0.69
N VAL A 291 16.37 0.92 0.47
CA VAL A 291 16.88 -0.45 0.65
C VAL A 291 15.73 -1.41 0.90
N ARG A 292 15.65 -2.49 0.13
CA ARG A 292 14.70 -3.57 0.36
C ARG A 292 15.43 -4.89 0.54
N TYR A 293 14.98 -5.69 1.50
CA TYR A 293 15.47 -7.05 1.68
C TYR A 293 14.40 -8.03 1.21
N SER A 294 14.80 -9.06 0.47
CA SER A 294 13.91 -10.20 0.23
C SER A 294 13.91 -11.15 1.43
N PRO A 295 12.86 -11.97 1.59
CA PRO A 295 12.85 -13.07 2.55
C PRO A 295 14.00 -14.06 2.29
N PHE A 296 14.42 -14.76 3.34
CA PHE A 296 15.38 -15.85 3.19
C PHE A 296 14.68 -17.10 2.64
N ASP A 297 15.07 -17.54 1.45
CA ASP A 297 14.45 -18.66 0.74
C ASP A 297 14.90 -20.06 1.21
N GLY A 298 15.75 -20.11 2.26
CA GLY A 298 16.41 -21.33 2.75
C GLY A 298 17.87 -21.46 2.30
N SER A 299 18.27 -20.72 1.27
CA SER A 299 19.61 -20.71 0.70
C SER A 299 20.23 -19.32 0.59
N SER A 300 19.43 -18.30 0.26
CA SER A 300 19.90 -16.93 0.07
C SER A 300 18.83 -15.90 0.39
N PHE A 301 19.26 -14.66 0.52
CA PHE A 301 18.41 -13.48 0.42
C PHE A 301 19.16 -12.39 -0.34
N THR A 302 18.43 -11.37 -0.76
CA THR A 302 18.97 -10.21 -1.45
C THR A 302 18.66 -8.92 -0.69
N ALA A 303 19.55 -7.94 -0.83
CA ALA A 303 19.28 -6.56 -0.49
C ALA A 303 19.37 -5.72 -1.77
N THR A 304 18.27 -5.09 -2.16
CA THR A 304 18.18 -4.23 -3.33
C THR A 304 18.24 -2.78 -2.90
N PHE A 305 19.22 -2.06 -3.41
CA PHE A 305 19.38 -0.62 -3.22
C PHE A 305 18.93 0.05 -4.52
N SER A 306 17.82 0.77 -4.44
CA SER A 306 17.36 1.65 -5.51
C SER A 306 17.89 3.04 -5.24
N VAL A 307 18.79 3.51 -6.09
CA VAL A 307 19.36 4.84 -6.04
C VAL A 307 18.68 5.68 -7.10
N THR A 308 18.14 6.83 -6.71
CA THR A 308 17.65 7.84 -7.65
C THR A 308 18.30 9.17 -7.32
N CYS A 309 19.05 9.70 -8.29
CA CYS A 309 19.71 10.99 -8.19
C CYS A 309 19.02 12.00 -9.12
N THR A 310 18.76 13.21 -8.61
CA THR A 310 18.12 14.28 -9.37
C THR A 310 18.97 15.54 -9.32
N VAL A 311 19.44 15.98 -10.48
CA VAL A 311 20.30 17.17 -10.63
C VAL A 311 19.73 18.04 -11.75
N ASP A 312 19.50 19.33 -11.48
CA ASP A 312 18.99 20.31 -12.46
C ASP A 312 17.76 19.85 -13.27
N GLY A 313 16.87 19.07 -12.64
CA GLY A 313 15.65 18.55 -13.26
C GLY A 313 15.82 17.28 -14.10
N ALA A 314 17.04 16.77 -14.27
CA ALA A 314 17.31 15.45 -14.84
C ALA A 314 17.38 14.39 -13.73
N SER A 315 16.78 13.22 -13.94
CA SER A 315 16.84 12.09 -13.01
C SER A 315 17.53 10.88 -13.63
N ALA A 316 18.35 10.22 -12.84
CA ALA A 316 18.95 8.94 -13.17
C ALA A 316 18.68 7.95 -12.04
N SER A 317 18.38 6.70 -12.41
CA SER A 317 18.15 5.61 -11.47
C SER A 317 19.12 4.47 -11.72
N GLU A 318 19.62 3.91 -10.62
CA GLU A 318 20.49 2.74 -10.61
C GLU A 318 20.00 1.74 -9.56
N THR A 319 20.13 0.46 -9.86
CA THR A 319 19.78 -0.63 -8.95
C THR A 319 21.02 -1.45 -8.63
N LEU A 320 21.40 -1.48 -7.36
CA LEU A 320 22.42 -2.38 -6.83
C LEU A 320 21.73 -3.55 -6.15
N VAL A 321 22.09 -4.77 -6.52
CA VAL A 321 21.56 -5.99 -5.90
C VAL A 321 22.69 -6.67 -5.17
N PHE A 322 22.60 -6.75 -3.85
CA PHE A 322 23.49 -7.54 -3.03
C PHE A 322 22.86 -8.90 -2.75
N ARG A 323 23.58 -9.98 -3.02
CA ARG A 323 23.15 -11.34 -2.69
C ARG A 323 23.94 -11.86 -1.51
N VAL A 324 23.24 -12.42 -0.53
CA VAL A 324 23.80 -13.09 0.64
C VAL A 324 23.40 -14.56 0.58
N ARG A 325 24.35 -15.44 0.25
CA ARG A 325 24.12 -16.86 0.02
C ARG A 325 24.79 -17.70 1.10
N ARG A 326 24.07 -18.64 1.70
CA ARG A 326 24.66 -19.62 2.61
C ARG A 326 25.61 -20.56 1.85
N ILE A 327 26.75 -20.85 2.45
CA ILE A 327 27.78 -21.76 1.90
C ILE A 327 28.17 -22.84 2.91
#